data_AF-A0A8S3DCK5-F1
#
_entry.id   AF-A0A8S3DCK5-F1
#
_cell.length_a   1.000
_cell.length_b   1.000
_cell.length_c   1.000
_cell.angle_alpha   90.00
_cell.angle_beta   90.00
_cell.angle_gamma   90.00
#
_symmetry.space_group_name_H-M   'P 1'
#
loop_
_entity.id
_entity.type
_entity.pdbx_description
1 polymer ?
#
loop_
_entity_poly.entity_id
_entity_poly.type
_entity_poly.pdbx_seq_one_letter_code
_entity_poly.pdbx_strand_id
1 'polypeptide(L)'
;MAHLSIILIFSIIFLTSYSYCQQCEQSSDVARFDCYPESDASQDKCLARHCCWKAPLTKTNSTTKQPNTFIDVNIPYCYYPKDFGTYFVQKTDQTDFGQRIQLNKSDTAYMPHDITSLTVDLIYETEQRFRIRIYDSIYRRYEVPMKVPVIEKKVNTTDYEVKITEKPFSILVTRKSTGVIL
;
A
#
# COMPACT_ATOMS: atom_id res chain seq x y z
N MET A 1 37.32 -18.92 -19.60
CA MET A 1 36.51 -17.73 -19.27
C MET A 1 35.02 -17.94 -19.52
N ALA A 2 34.57 -18.50 -20.66
CA ALA A 2 33.13 -18.74 -20.93
C ALA A 2 32.39 -19.64 -19.91
N HIS A 3 33.05 -20.67 -19.36
CA HIS A 3 32.44 -21.59 -18.40
C HIS A 3 32.09 -20.92 -17.05
N LEU A 4 32.92 -19.96 -16.61
CA LEU A 4 32.69 -19.21 -15.39
C LEU A 4 31.53 -18.21 -15.58
N SER A 5 31.43 -17.60 -16.77
CA SER A 5 30.32 -16.72 -17.15
C SER A 5 28.98 -17.46 -17.24
N ILE A 6 28.96 -18.69 -17.78
CA ILE A 6 27.74 -19.50 -17.87
C ILE A 6 27.24 -19.92 -16.48
N ILE A 7 28.14 -20.37 -15.60
CA ILE A 7 27.78 -20.75 -14.22
C ILE A 7 27.22 -19.53 -13.45
N LEU A 8 27.80 -18.35 -13.66
CA LEU A 8 27.32 -17.11 -13.04
C LEU A 8 25.92 -16.71 -13.54
N ILE A 9 25.63 -16.91 -14.84
CA ILE A 9 24.31 -16.62 -15.42
C ILE A 9 23.25 -17.59 -14.85
N PHE A 10 23.55 -18.90 -14.81
CA PHE A 10 22.63 -19.89 -14.26
C PHE A 10 22.37 -19.67 -12.76
N SER A 11 23.39 -19.30 -11.98
CA SER A 11 23.21 -19.00 -10.55
C SER A 11 22.38 -17.73 -10.33
N ILE A 12 22.56 -16.69 -11.14
CA ILE A 12 21.73 -15.47 -11.09
C ILE A 12 20.27 -15.78 -11.48
N ILE A 13 20.03 -16.57 -12.53
CA ILE A 13 18.67 -16.99 -12.93
C ILE A 13 18.01 -17.80 -11.81
N PHE A 14 18.75 -18.74 -11.20
CA PHE A 14 18.22 -19.55 -10.11
C PHE A 14 17.87 -18.69 -8.88
N LEU A 15 18.77 -17.78 -8.48
CA LEU A 15 18.54 -16.88 -7.34
C LEU A 15 17.37 -15.90 -7.56
N THR A 16 17.24 -15.36 -8.77
CA THR A 16 16.14 -14.45 -9.13
C THR A 16 14.80 -15.17 -9.17
N SER A 17 14.76 -16.38 -9.73
CA SER A 17 13.55 -17.21 -9.75
C SER A 17 13.11 -17.67 -8.35
N TYR A 18 14.06 -18.02 -7.48
CA TYR A 18 13.79 -18.41 -6.10
C TYR A 18 13.24 -17.23 -5.28
N SER A 19 13.84 -16.04 -5.42
CA SER A 19 13.39 -14.82 -4.74
C SER A 19 11.98 -14.42 -5.16
N TYR A 20 11.65 -14.53 -6.46
CA TYR A 20 10.32 -14.25 -7.00
C TYR A 20 9.25 -15.21 -6.42
N CYS A 21 9.55 -16.50 -6.30
CA CYS A 21 8.61 -17.47 -5.73
C CYS A 21 8.27 -17.16 -4.27
N GLN A 22 9.28 -16.77 -3.47
CA GLN A 22 9.11 -16.44 -2.06
C GLN A 22 8.25 -15.17 -1.83
N GLN A 23 8.36 -14.17 -2.70
CA GLN A 23 7.59 -12.91 -2.61
C GLN A 23 6.11 -13.11 -2.95
N CYS A 24 5.81 -14.06 -3.83
CA CYS A 24 4.46 -14.39 -4.26
C CYS A 24 3.74 -15.40 -3.36
N GLU A 25 4.41 -15.94 -2.34
CA GLU A 25 3.76 -16.78 -1.32
C GLU A 25 3.08 -15.93 -0.26
N GLN A 26 1.79 -15.61 -0.47
CA GLN A 26 0.94 -15.07 0.58
C GLN A 26 0.36 -16.16 1.47
N SER A 27 0.13 -15.82 2.74
CA SER A 27 -0.40 -16.74 3.76
C SER A 27 -1.86 -17.12 3.54
N SER A 28 -2.62 -16.33 2.78
CA SER A 28 -4.01 -16.64 2.42
C SER A 28 -4.44 -15.89 1.16
N ASP A 29 -5.48 -16.42 0.49
CA ASP A 29 -6.11 -15.73 -0.64
C ASP A 29 -6.79 -14.42 -0.26
N VAL A 30 -7.34 -14.34 0.96
CA VAL A 30 -8.10 -13.18 1.45
C VAL A 30 -7.18 -11.98 1.72
N ALA A 31 -5.89 -12.20 1.94
CA ALA A 31 -4.90 -11.14 2.11
C ALA A 31 -4.41 -10.53 0.78
N ARG A 32 -4.86 -11.06 -0.37
CA ARG A 32 -4.41 -10.59 -1.67
C ARG A 32 -5.09 -9.27 -2.01
N PHE A 33 -4.27 -8.26 -2.32
CA PHE A 33 -4.72 -7.00 -2.89
C PHE A 33 -4.51 -7.02 -4.40
N ASP A 34 -5.55 -6.65 -5.14
CA ASP A 34 -5.56 -6.66 -6.60
C ASP A 34 -4.52 -5.67 -7.18
N CYS A 35 -3.63 -6.18 -8.04
CA CYS A 35 -2.61 -5.38 -8.74
C CYS A 35 -3.01 -5.07 -10.20
N TYR A 36 -4.13 -5.62 -10.67
CA TYR A 36 -4.70 -5.31 -11.97
C TYR A 36 -6.21 -5.04 -11.86
N PRO A 37 -6.60 -3.92 -11.22
CA PRO A 37 -8.00 -3.58 -11.01
C PRO A 37 -8.73 -3.18 -12.30
N GLU A 38 -8.02 -2.88 -13.38
CA GLU A 38 -8.62 -2.63 -14.68
C GLU A 38 -9.21 -3.92 -15.27
N SER A 39 -10.17 -3.80 -16.19
CA SER A 39 -10.65 -4.96 -16.95
C SER A 39 -9.52 -5.55 -17.79
N ASP A 40 -9.50 -6.87 -17.99
CA ASP A 40 -8.62 -7.61 -18.93
C ASP A 40 -7.26 -8.14 -18.41
N ALA A 41 -7.14 -8.30 -17.09
CA ALA A 41 -6.00 -8.95 -16.45
C ALA A 41 -5.59 -10.27 -17.13
N SER A 42 -4.30 -10.39 -17.44
CA SER A 42 -3.66 -11.61 -17.94
C SER A 42 -2.34 -11.83 -17.22
N GLN A 43 -1.81 -13.05 -17.27
CA GLN A 43 -0.52 -13.37 -16.64
C GLN A 43 0.59 -12.41 -17.12
N ASP A 44 0.76 -12.25 -18.42
CA ASP A 44 1.84 -11.42 -18.97
C ASP A 44 1.72 -9.96 -18.53
N LYS A 45 0.50 -9.39 -18.57
CA LYS A 45 0.27 -8.02 -18.10
C LYS A 45 0.52 -7.88 -16.60
N CYS A 46 0.16 -8.88 -15.80
CA CYS A 46 0.42 -8.88 -14.36
C CYS A 46 1.92 -8.90 -14.05
N LEU A 47 2.65 -9.80 -14.71
CA LEU A 47 4.10 -9.94 -14.53
C LEU A 47 4.84 -8.70 -15.02
N ALA A 48 4.37 -8.04 -16.08
CA ALA A 48 4.91 -6.76 -16.55
C ALA A 48 4.76 -5.62 -15.52
N ARG A 49 3.82 -5.73 -14.57
CA ARG A 49 3.69 -4.81 -13.43
C ARG A 49 4.55 -5.19 -12.22
N HIS A 50 5.38 -6.23 -12.35
CA HIS A 50 6.13 -6.85 -11.24
C HIS A 50 5.22 -7.38 -10.13
N CYS A 51 4.03 -7.87 -10.52
CA CYS A 51 3.08 -8.48 -9.61
C CYS A 51 3.04 -10.00 -9.72
N CYS A 52 2.34 -10.63 -8.80
CA CYS A 52 2.22 -12.07 -8.71
C CYS A 52 0.99 -12.57 -9.43
N TRP A 53 1.14 -13.63 -10.23
CA TRP A 53 0.04 -14.30 -10.91
C TRP A 53 -0.16 -15.72 -10.37
N LYS A 54 -1.27 -15.98 -9.68
CA LYS A 54 -1.61 -17.32 -9.17
C LYS A 54 -3.11 -17.47 -9.00
N ALA A 55 -3.65 -18.64 -9.36
CA ALA A 55 -5.04 -18.96 -9.05
C ALA A 55 -5.30 -18.90 -7.52
N PRO A 56 -6.52 -18.54 -7.09
CA PRO A 56 -6.94 -18.70 -5.70
C PRO A 56 -6.76 -20.16 -5.25
N LEU A 57 -6.23 -20.36 -4.04
CA LEU A 57 -6.13 -21.67 -3.37
C LEU A 57 -7.52 -22.26 -3.07
N THR A 58 -8.47 -21.41 -2.70
CA THR A 58 -9.87 -21.78 -2.52
C THR A 58 -10.66 -21.53 -3.80
N LYS A 59 -11.08 -22.60 -4.48
CA LYS A 59 -12.16 -22.51 -5.47
C LYS A 59 -13.45 -22.22 -4.71
N THR A 60 -13.81 -20.96 -4.54
CA THR A 60 -15.21 -20.66 -4.22
C THR A 60 -16.01 -21.09 -5.44
N ASN A 61 -16.67 -22.25 -5.34
CA ASN A 61 -17.69 -22.63 -6.31
C ASN A 61 -18.87 -21.66 -6.13
N SER A 62 -18.76 -20.43 -6.63
CA SER A 62 -19.87 -19.47 -6.70
C SER A 62 -20.86 -19.93 -7.78
N THR A 63 -21.52 -21.07 -7.52
CA THR A 63 -22.73 -21.52 -8.20
C THR A 63 -23.94 -21.52 -7.27
N THR A 64 -23.77 -21.25 -5.97
CA THR A 64 -24.89 -21.01 -5.07
C THR A 64 -25.08 -19.52 -4.86
N LYS A 65 -25.90 -18.89 -5.71
CA LYS A 65 -26.57 -17.61 -5.38
C LYS A 65 -27.49 -17.85 -4.19
N GLN A 66 -26.96 -17.86 -2.97
CA GLN A 66 -27.79 -17.75 -1.77
C GLN A 66 -28.16 -16.27 -1.60
N PRO A 67 -29.44 -15.92 -1.35
CA PRO A 67 -29.88 -14.53 -1.46
C PRO A 67 -29.30 -13.58 -0.40
N ASN A 68 -28.68 -14.09 0.67
CA ASN A 68 -28.43 -13.31 1.90
C ASN A 68 -27.01 -13.47 2.49
N THR A 69 -26.02 -13.90 1.73
CA THR A 69 -24.61 -13.94 2.14
C THR A 69 -23.78 -13.05 1.22
N PHE A 70 -23.57 -11.79 1.63
CA PHE A 70 -22.43 -10.99 1.17
C PHE A 70 -21.17 -11.78 1.62
N ILE A 71 -20.29 -12.34 0.78
CA ILE A 71 -19.47 -11.69 -0.23
C ILE A 71 -19.08 -12.76 -1.29
N ASP A 72 -19.34 -12.51 -2.57
CA ASP A 72 -18.63 -13.18 -3.66
C ASP A 72 -17.27 -12.47 -3.76
N VAL A 73 -16.28 -12.92 -2.97
CA VAL A 73 -14.95 -12.30 -2.98
C VAL A 73 -14.30 -12.70 -4.29
N ASN A 74 -14.27 -11.80 -5.27
CA ASN A 74 -13.49 -12.01 -6.48
C ASN A 74 -12.00 -11.95 -6.12
N ILE A 75 -11.43 -13.09 -5.71
CA ILE A 75 -10.03 -13.20 -5.31
C ILE A 75 -9.16 -12.97 -6.56
N PRO A 76 -8.24 -11.98 -6.54
CA PRO A 76 -7.50 -11.63 -7.73
C PRO A 76 -6.46 -12.69 -8.08
N TYR A 77 -6.39 -13.02 -9.37
CA TYR A 77 -5.29 -13.81 -9.94
C TYR A 77 -3.99 -12.99 -9.93
N CYS A 78 -4.09 -11.68 -10.22
CA CYS A 78 -2.99 -10.74 -10.19
C CYS A 78 -2.97 -9.93 -8.89
N TYR A 79 -1.95 -10.10 -8.05
CA TYR A 79 -1.88 -9.44 -6.75
C TYR A 79 -0.49 -8.88 -6.43
N TYR A 80 -0.45 -7.91 -5.52
CA TYR A 80 0.82 -7.33 -5.08
C TYR A 80 1.67 -8.35 -4.31
N PRO A 81 2.98 -8.48 -4.61
CA PRO A 81 3.93 -9.19 -3.76
C PRO A 81 4.10 -8.49 -2.41
N LYS A 82 4.63 -9.21 -1.42
CA LYS A 82 4.82 -8.67 -0.06
C LYS A 82 5.76 -7.46 0.00
N ASP A 83 6.74 -7.42 -0.88
CA ASP A 83 7.79 -6.40 -0.94
C ASP A 83 7.60 -5.44 -2.12
N PHE A 84 6.37 -5.35 -2.63
CA PHE A 84 6.06 -4.41 -3.70
C PHE A 84 6.49 -2.99 -3.30
N GLY A 85 7.17 -2.29 -4.20
CA GLY A 85 7.68 -0.96 -3.94
C GLY A 85 6.55 0.03 -3.65
N THR A 86 6.54 0.60 -2.46
CA THR A 86 5.57 1.62 -2.04
C THR A 86 6.30 2.90 -1.63
N TYR A 87 5.59 3.83 -1.02
CA TYR A 87 6.22 5.02 -0.44
C TYR A 87 6.99 4.67 0.84
N PHE A 88 8.02 5.45 1.14
CA PHE A 88 8.75 5.39 2.40
C PHE A 88 8.98 6.80 2.94
N VAL A 89 9.16 6.90 4.25
CA VAL A 89 9.43 8.17 4.94
C VAL A 89 10.84 8.65 4.56
N GLN A 90 10.91 9.83 3.96
CA GLN A 90 12.16 10.54 3.74
C GLN A 90 12.50 11.40 4.97
N LYS A 91 11.51 12.08 5.53
CA LYS A 91 11.68 12.99 6.66
C LYS A 91 10.36 13.15 7.42
N THR A 92 10.47 13.40 8.73
CA THR A 92 9.35 13.76 9.59
C THR A 92 9.69 15.03 10.37
N ASP A 93 8.83 16.03 10.29
CA ASP A 93 8.90 17.29 11.01
C ASP A 93 7.73 17.38 12.02
N GLN A 94 8.01 17.83 13.24
CA GLN A 94 6.94 18.19 14.19
C GLN A 94 6.36 19.55 13.81
N THR A 95 5.06 19.70 13.98
CA THR A 95 4.32 20.95 13.70
C THR A 95 3.36 21.24 14.85
N ASP A 96 2.87 22.47 14.94
CA ASP A 96 1.91 22.85 15.99
C ASP A 96 0.61 22.03 15.89
N PHE A 97 0.18 21.67 14.68
CA PHE A 97 -1.01 20.86 14.43
C PHE A 97 -0.79 19.34 14.54
N GLY A 98 0.47 18.88 14.64
CA GLY A 98 0.81 17.46 14.67
C GLY A 98 2.15 17.17 14.01
N GLN A 99 2.12 16.50 12.86
CA GLN A 99 3.33 16.06 12.15
C GLN A 99 3.19 16.31 10.66
N ARG A 100 4.31 16.63 10.02
CA ARG A 100 4.46 16.70 8.57
C ARG A 100 5.51 15.67 8.13
N ILE A 101 5.16 14.82 7.19
CA ILE A 101 6.00 13.73 6.73
C ILE A 101 6.23 13.90 5.23
N GLN A 102 7.49 13.91 4.80
CA GLN A 102 7.85 13.85 3.40
C GLN A 102 8.07 12.38 3.01
N LEU A 103 7.40 11.96 1.93
CA LEU A 103 7.46 10.60 1.40
C LEU A 103 8.14 10.60 0.04
N ASN A 104 8.90 9.53 -0.22
CA ASN A 104 9.40 9.21 -1.54
C ASN A 104 8.84 7.86 -2.01
N LYS A 105 8.51 7.74 -3.30
CA LYS A 105 8.09 6.49 -3.92
C LYS A 105 9.29 5.61 -4.20
N SER A 106 9.18 4.32 -3.90
CA SER A 106 10.12 3.32 -4.41
C SER A 106 9.97 3.16 -5.93
N ASP A 107 11.06 2.87 -6.62
CA ASP A 107 11.05 2.64 -8.06
C ASP A 107 10.12 1.47 -8.39
N THR A 108 8.95 1.79 -8.98
CA THR A 108 7.97 0.83 -9.46
C THR A 108 7.49 1.28 -10.83
N ALA A 109 7.52 0.37 -11.79
CA ALA A 109 7.44 0.72 -13.20
C ALA A 109 6.01 0.79 -13.77
N TYR A 110 4.97 0.60 -12.95
CA TYR A 110 3.68 0.19 -13.49
C TYR A 110 2.64 1.32 -13.66
N MET A 111 2.67 2.36 -12.82
CA MET A 111 1.68 3.44 -12.90
C MET A 111 2.23 4.62 -13.73
N PRO A 112 1.54 5.03 -14.80
CA PRO A 112 1.93 6.22 -15.52
C PRO A 112 1.73 7.47 -14.64
N HIS A 113 2.63 8.44 -14.75
CA HIS A 113 2.54 9.73 -14.05
C HIS A 113 2.51 9.64 -12.51
N ASP A 114 3.26 8.70 -11.95
CA ASP A 114 3.48 8.65 -10.51
C ASP A 114 4.08 9.96 -9.96
N ILE A 115 3.56 10.40 -8.82
CA ILE A 115 4.11 11.52 -8.07
C ILE A 115 5.14 10.96 -7.11
N THR A 116 6.42 11.09 -7.43
CA THR A 116 7.51 10.43 -6.68
C THR A 116 7.73 11.02 -5.29
N SER A 117 7.30 12.26 -5.03
CA SER A 117 7.41 12.91 -3.72
C SER A 117 6.06 13.43 -3.25
N LEU A 118 5.64 13.01 -2.06
CA LEU A 118 4.38 13.44 -1.44
C LEU A 118 4.65 14.02 -0.06
N THR A 119 3.76 14.90 0.38
CA THR A 119 3.72 15.38 1.77
C THR A 119 2.47 14.84 2.45
N VAL A 120 2.65 14.36 3.69
CA VAL A 120 1.57 13.93 4.57
C VAL A 120 1.50 14.84 5.78
N ASP A 121 0.37 15.51 5.98
CA ASP A 121 0.09 16.23 7.23
C ASP A 121 -0.84 15.38 8.09
N LEU A 122 -0.39 15.07 9.31
CA LEU A 122 -1.15 14.41 10.37
C LEU A 122 -1.64 15.47 11.35
N ILE A 123 -2.95 15.72 11.33
CA ILE A 123 -3.58 16.87 11.98
C ILE A 123 -4.47 16.36 13.11
N TYR A 124 -4.16 16.78 14.34
CA TYR A 124 -4.87 16.37 15.55
C TYR A 124 -5.93 17.40 15.90
N GLU A 125 -7.06 17.34 15.19
CA GLU A 125 -8.06 18.41 15.21
C GLU A 125 -8.84 18.48 16.53
N THR A 126 -9.32 17.34 17.02
CA THR A 126 -10.07 17.25 18.29
C THR A 126 -9.72 15.94 18.99
N GLU A 127 -10.18 15.76 20.23
CA GLU A 127 -10.01 14.50 20.98
C GLU A 127 -10.46 13.26 20.19
N GLN A 128 -11.47 13.40 19.32
CA GLN A 128 -12.09 12.32 18.56
C GLN A 128 -11.95 12.46 17.05
N ARG A 129 -11.24 13.48 16.57
CA ARG A 129 -11.11 13.76 15.12
C ARG A 129 -9.65 13.93 14.73
N PHE A 130 -9.18 12.93 14.00
CA PHE A 130 -7.90 12.92 13.33
C PHE A 130 -8.09 13.20 11.84
N ARG A 131 -7.20 13.99 11.25
CA ARG A 131 -7.22 14.24 9.80
C ARG A 131 -5.86 13.94 9.20
N ILE A 132 -5.89 13.18 8.10
CA ILE A 132 -4.73 12.89 7.27
C ILE A 132 -4.90 13.66 5.97
N ARG A 133 -3.87 14.40 5.55
CA ARG A 133 -3.80 14.97 4.21
C ARG A 133 -2.58 14.41 3.52
N ILE A 134 -2.75 13.78 2.36
CA ILE A 134 -1.67 13.34 1.48
C ILE A 134 -1.77 14.18 0.22
N TYR A 135 -0.72 14.92 -0.14
CA TYR A 135 -0.76 15.86 -1.25
C TYR A 135 0.60 16.02 -1.92
N ASP A 136 0.56 16.49 -3.16
CA ASP A 136 1.73 16.98 -3.88
C ASP A 136 2.01 18.41 -3.44
N SER A 137 3.18 18.64 -2.83
CA SER A 137 3.60 19.95 -2.33
C SER A 137 4.25 20.82 -3.40
N ILE A 138 4.60 20.25 -4.56
CA ILE A 138 5.22 20.95 -5.69
C ILE A 138 4.13 21.45 -6.63
N TYR A 139 3.20 20.57 -7.01
CA TYR A 139 2.11 20.89 -7.93
C TYR A 139 0.75 20.75 -7.24
N ARG A 140 0.09 21.90 -7.05
CA ARG A 140 -1.23 21.94 -6.43
C ARG A 140 -2.23 21.13 -7.27
N ARG A 141 -2.84 20.13 -6.63
CA ARG A 141 -3.92 19.33 -7.21
C ARG A 141 -5.28 19.90 -6.82
N TYR A 142 -6.33 19.44 -7.50
CA TYR A 142 -7.70 19.82 -7.18
C TYR A 142 -8.04 19.44 -5.72
N GLU A 143 -8.59 20.40 -4.98
CA GLU A 143 -9.20 20.20 -3.67
C GLU A 143 -10.67 20.59 -3.75
N VAL A 144 -11.56 19.77 -3.18
CA VAL A 144 -13.01 20.06 -3.14
C VAL A 144 -13.24 21.39 -2.42
N PRO A 145 -13.93 22.37 -3.03
CA PRO A 145 -14.14 23.67 -2.43
C PRO A 145 -15.21 23.59 -1.33
N MET A 146 -14.76 23.29 -0.11
CA MET A 146 -15.63 23.25 1.07
C MET A 146 -14.94 23.90 2.27
N LYS A 147 -15.75 24.43 3.19
CA LYS A 147 -15.22 24.98 4.45
C LYS A 147 -14.72 23.83 5.32
N VAL A 148 -13.43 23.83 5.61
CA VAL A 148 -12.80 22.91 6.56
C VAL A 148 -12.25 23.70 7.75
N PRO A 149 -12.33 23.19 8.98
CA PRO A 149 -11.71 23.82 10.13
C PRO A 149 -10.20 24.01 9.90
N VAL A 150 -9.70 25.19 10.26
CA VAL A 150 -8.26 25.46 10.28
C VAL A 150 -7.76 25.13 11.68
N ILE A 151 -6.79 24.22 11.76
CA ILE A 151 -6.22 23.76 13.02
C ILE A 151 -4.80 24.31 13.13
N GLU A 152 -4.62 25.30 13.99
CA GLU A 152 -3.31 25.91 14.24
C GLU A 152 -2.51 25.12 15.30
N LYS A 153 -3.20 24.51 16.26
CA LYS A 153 -2.58 23.76 17.36
C LYS A 153 -3.31 22.45 17.61
N LYS A 154 -2.55 21.39 17.83
CA LYS A 154 -3.05 20.07 18.21
C LYS A 154 -3.72 20.10 19.58
N VAL A 155 -4.70 19.22 19.76
CA VAL A 155 -5.27 18.93 21.08
C VAL A 155 -4.25 18.26 22.01
N ASN A 156 -4.41 18.50 23.31
CA ASN A 156 -3.54 17.91 24.34
C ASN A 156 -3.84 16.43 24.59
N THR A 157 -5.10 16.03 24.45
CA THR A 157 -5.59 14.67 24.70
C THR A 157 -6.38 14.17 23.50
N THR A 158 -6.32 12.86 23.28
CA THR A 158 -7.01 12.16 22.18
C THR A 158 -7.49 10.80 22.65
N ASP A 159 -8.60 10.34 22.08
CA ASP A 159 -9.12 8.98 22.26
C ASP A 159 -8.40 7.94 21.37
N TYR A 160 -7.49 8.42 20.51
CA TYR A 160 -6.75 7.63 19.55
C TYR A 160 -5.23 7.86 19.65
N GLU A 161 -4.45 6.83 19.35
CA GLU A 161 -3.02 6.86 19.16
C GLU A 161 -2.70 6.69 17.67
N VAL A 162 -1.68 7.38 17.17
CA VAL A 162 -1.22 7.26 15.77
C VAL A 162 0.22 6.82 15.76
N LYS A 163 0.53 5.74 15.03
CA LYS A 163 1.89 5.25 14.80
C LYS A 163 2.19 5.23 13.30
N ILE A 164 3.45 5.47 12.97
CA ILE A 164 3.94 5.46 11.60
C ILE A 164 4.94 4.33 11.44
N THR A 165 4.78 3.54 10.37
CA THR A 165 5.84 2.66 9.87
C THR A 165 6.55 3.41 8.76
N GLU A 166 7.89 3.44 8.77
CA GLU A 166 8.64 4.26 7.82
C GLU A 166 8.82 3.59 6.45
N LYS A 167 9.04 2.28 6.42
CA LYS A 167 9.29 1.51 5.19
C LYS A 167 8.76 0.08 5.31
N PRO A 168 7.72 -0.31 4.55
CA PRO A 168 6.87 0.57 3.74
C PRO A 168 6.13 1.59 4.62
N PHE A 169 5.83 2.76 4.07
CA PHE A 169 5.07 3.79 4.78
C PHE A 169 3.67 3.29 5.12
N SER A 170 3.28 3.37 6.39
CA SER A 170 1.90 3.13 6.82
C SER A 170 1.52 4.00 8.02
N ILE A 171 0.22 4.28 8.14
CA ILE A 171 -0.37 4.99 9.28
C ILE A 171 -1.25 4.00 10.02
N LEU A 172 -0.98 3.81 11.31
CA LEU A 172 -1.75 2.95 12.19
C LEU A 172 -2.49 3.81 13.20
N VAL A 173 -3.82 3.77 13.20
CA VAL A 173 -4.66 4.49 14.15
C VAL A 173 -5.27 3.50 15.12
N THR A 174 -5.01 3.67 16.41
CA THR A 174 -5.44 2.75 17.47
C THR A 174 -6.36 3.47 18.43
N ARG A 175 -7.54 2.91 18.72
CA ARG A 175 -8.41 3.41 19.79
C ARG A 175 -7.74 3.14 21.14
N LYS A 176 -7.48 4.18 21.95
CA LYS A 176 -6.77 4.04 23.23
C LYS A 176 -7.53 3.20 24.25
N SER A 177 -8.84 3.37 24.34
CA SER A 177 -9.66 2.69 25.35
C SER A 177 -9.73 1.18 25.19
N THR A 178 -9.61 0.67 23.96
CA THR A 178 -9.73 -0.78 23.68
C THR A 178 -8.48 -1.40 23.07
N GLY A 179 -7.51 -0.60 22.63
CA GLY A 179 -6.33 -1.08 21.89
C GLY A 179 -6.63 -1.59 20.47
N VAL A 180 -7.84 -1.37 19.95
CA VAL A 180 -8.25 -1.86 18.62
C VAL A 180 -7.63 -0.95 17.54
N ILE A 181 -7.00 -1.58 16.54
CA ILE A 181 -6.54 -0.92 15.31
C ILE A 181 -7.76 -0.66 14.41
N LEU A 182 -7.92 0.59 13.98
CA LEU A 182 -9.06 1.06 13.17
C LEU A 182 -8.75 1.05 11.67
#